data_AF-A0A6A6DKD7-F1
#
_entry.id   AF-A0A6A6DKD7-F1
#
_cell.length_a   1.000
_cell.length_b   1.000
_cell.length_c   1.000
_cell.angle_alpha   90.00
_cell.angle_beta   90.00
_cell.angle_gamma   90.00
#
_symmetry.space_group_name_H-M   'P 1'
#
loop_
_entity.id
_entity.type
_entity.pdbx_description
1 polymer ?
#
loop_
_entity_poly.entity_id
_entity_poly.type
_entity_poly.pdbx_seq_one_letter_code
_entity_poly.pdbx_strand_id
1 'polypeptide(L)'
;MPPERNRNTNFPGRQKSCTECVKSKRRCDLQQPCCLRCGRQKLICSYPSRPVVDDTPSTQDDSPMSDGIADNGTFPFDIPTLPNHQDTELLDFDFNVGIESIDVLNDLLNNTEPEELALPLVRSNYAPGKQSSASHITSFAYSRINYPIEQMKLALAVMVSENQTPWSHPLLYEDEMPRFLQDAHATCALYIAQNETNAIFVTRHITDRVNELLEMATPTKPLEILARAHALILYQSMHVFGGDIRHNSQVDSTLQHLEASGYAIHNLLQGKTDPPTSPLPLYPSTAARQAWKAFILREACRRTLLIAFQFISMCHLLRGRQSYCSNHEALASHVTYSAHLWKASSAFEFAVAWNEKRHFLVKDLDFTEVLETAQPEDIDVFGRMLLVATMGIDDVKGWFHARGGTF
;
A
#
# COMPACT_ATOMS: atom_id res chain seq x y z
N MET A 1 -54.60 11.86 -27.12
CA MET A 1 -53.27 12.38 -27.48
C MET A 1 -52.59 12.87 -26.20
N PRO A 2 -51.40 12.35 -25.86
CA PRO A 2 -50.76 12.55 -24.57
C PRO A 2 -50.03 13.91 -24.46
N PRO A 3 -49.77 14.38 -23.23
CA PRO A 3 -49.37 15.75 -22.91
C PRO A 3 -47.89 16.05 -23.19
N GLU A 4 -47.64 17.34 -23.35
CA GLU A 4 -46.38 17.99 -23.69
C GLU A 4 -45.21 17.61 -22.75
N ARG A 5 -44.06 17.30 -23.35
CA ARG A 5 -42.82 16.99 -22.64
C ARG A 5 -42.25 18.23 -21.96
N ASN A 6 -41.99 18.06 -20.66
CA ASN A 6 -41.28 18.95 -19.75
C ASN A 6 -40.08 19.71 -20.36
N ARG A 7 -40.07 21.02 -20.11
CA ARG A 7 -38.90 21.91 -20.19
C ARG A 7 -37.82 21.38 -19.23
N ASN A 8 -36.72 20.88 -19.79
CA ASN A 8 -35.55 20.52 -18.98
C ASN A 8 -34.90 21.77 -18.39
N THR A 9 -34.85 21.77 -17.07
CA THR A 9 -34.07 22.62 -16.19
C THR A 9 -32.58 22.58 -16.56
N ASN A 10 -32.01 23.73 -16.89
CA ASN A 10 -30.58 23.89 -17.16
C ASN A 10 -29.80 23.97 -15.85
N PHE A 11 -29.03 22.92 -15.53
CA PHE A 11 -28.00 22.96 -14.49
C PHE A 11 -26.77 23.75 -14.98
N PRO A 12 -26.10 24.56 -14.13
CA PRO A 12 -24.98 25.42 -14.52
C PRO A 12 -23.67 24.61 -14.62
N GLY A 13 -23.54 23.78 -15.66
CA GLY A 13 -22.34 22.98 -15.91
C GLY A 13 -22.31 22.23 -17.24
N ARG A 14 -23.14 22.62 -18.21
CA ARG A 14 -23.32 21.89 -19.48
C ARG A 14 -22.10 22.09 -20.40
N GLN A 15 -21.29 21.06 -20.57
CA GLN A 15 -20.15 21.00 -21.49
C GLN A 15 -20.59 21.36 -22.92
N LYS A 16 -19.87 22.30 -23.56
CA LYS A 16 -20.17 22.77 -24.92
C LYS A 16 -19.57 21.81 -25.95
N SER A 17 -20.19 21.73 -27.14
CA SER A 17 -19.67 20.99 -28.31
C SER A 17 -18.17 21.27 -28.55
N CYS A 18 -17.43 20.30 -29.09
CA CYS A 18 -16.01 20.48 -29.42
C CYS A 18 -15.79 21.60 -30.47
N THR A 19 -14.60 22.19 -30.48
CA THR A 19 -14.23 23.34 -31.31
C THR A 19 -14.48 23.10 -32.79
N GLU A 20 -14.17 21.92 -33.32
CA GLU A 20 -14.37 21.58 -34.74
C GLU A 20 -15.83 21.36 -35.13
N CYS A 21 -16.67 20.86 -34.22
CA CYS A 21 -18.12 20.80 -34.44
C CYS A 21 -18.76 22.18 -34.37
N VAL A 22 -18.28 23.07 -33.49
CA VAL A 22 -18.72 24.47 -33.44
C VAL A 22 -18.35 25.20 -34.73
N LYS A 23 -17.09 25.14 -35.18
CA LYS A 23 -16.62 25.79 -36.42
C LYS A 23 -17.43 25.35 -37.64
N SER A 24 -17.74 24.06 -37.74
CA SER A 24 -18.52 23.49 -38.85
C SER A 24 -20.04 23.61 -38.68
N LYS A 25 -20.53 24.23 -37.59
CA LYS A 25 -21.97 24.33 -37.25
C LYS A 25 -22.69 22.98 -37.23
N ARG A 26 -22.01 21.93 -36.76
CA ARG A 26 -22.55 20.57 -36.64
C ARG A 26 -22.77 20.19 -35.17
N ARG A 27 -23.71 19.26 -34.94
CA ARG A 27 -24.00 18.73 -33.61
C ARG A 27 -22.86 17.80 -33.16
N CYS A 28 -22.35 18.02 -31.95
CA CYS A 28 -21.35 17.16 -31.31
C CYS A 28 -22.05 16.17 -30.36
N ASP A 29 -21.57 14.92 -30.35
CA ASP A 29 -22.03 13.83 -29.49
C ASP A 29 -21.32 13.79 -28.12
N LEU A 30 -20.34 14.69 -27.89
CA LEU A 30 -19.66 14.91 -26.61
C LEU A 30 -18.88 13.71 -26.05
N GLN A 31 -18.61 12.67 -26.85
CA GLN A 31 -17.76 11.55 -26.43
C GLN A 31 -16.31 12.01 -26.18
N GLN A 32 -15.67 11.39 -25.18
CA GLN A 32 -14.25 11.55 -24.87
C GLN A 32 -13.48 10.25 -25.15
N PRO A 33 -12.21 10.31 -25.62
CA PRO A 33 -11.40 11.50 -25.83
C PRO A 33 -11.70 12.27 -27.14
N CYS A 34 -12.48 11.69 -28.06
CA CYS A 34 -12.89 12.35 -29.31
C CYS A 34 -14.35 12.07 -29.67
N CYS A 35 -15.03 13.03 -30.29
CA CYS A 35 -16.40 12.86 -30.76
C CYS A 35 -16.44 12.04 -32.05
N LEU A 36 -17.53 11.31 -32.29
CA LEU A 36 -17.66 10.33 -33.38
C LEU A 36 -17.38 10.93 -34.77
N ARG A 37 -17.78 12.19 -34.98
CA ARG A 37 -17.50 12.92 -36.22
C ARG A 37 -16.01 13.23 -36.38
N CYS A 38 -15.39 13.81 -35.35
CA CYS A 38 -13.98 14.18 -35.42
C CYS A 38 -13.09 12.93 -35.54
N GLY A 39 -13.46 11.81 -34.90
CA GLY A 39 -12.78 10.52 -35.09
C GLY A 39 -12.84 10.02 -36.53
N ARG A 40 -14.04 10.04 -37.15
CA ARG A 40 -14.21 9.63 -38.55
C ARG A 40 -13.50 10.53 -39.56
N GLN A 41 -13.47 11.84 -39.29
CA GLN A 41 -12.83 12.82 -40.16
C GLN A 41 -11.34 13.03 -39.82
N LYS A 42 -10.79 12.30 -38.84
CA LYS A 42 -9.43 12.45 -38.32
C LYS A 42 -9.09 13.92 -37.96
N LEU A 43 -10.04 14.61 -37.35
CA LEU A 43 -9.89 15.99 -36.88
C LEU A 43 -9.49 16.00 -35.40
N ILE A 44 -8.67 16.99 -35.00
CA ILE A 44 -8.28 17.19 -33.60
C ILE A 44 -9.50 17.64 -32.81
N CYS A 45 -10.06 16.74 -32.00
CA CYS A 45 -11.24 17.01 -31.20
C CYS A 45 -10.85 17.62 -29.86
N SER A 46 -10.96 18.95 -29.73
CA SER A 46 -10.71 19.65 -28.47
C SER A 46 -12.00 20.27 -27.93
N TYR A 47 -12.26 20.08 -26.63
CA TYR A 47 -13.38 20.73 -25.93
C TYR A 47 -12.86 21.95 -25.18
N PRO A 48 -13.51 23.13 -25.30
CA PRO A 48 -13.06 24.33 -24.60
C PRO A 48 -13.22 24.18 -23.08
N SER A 49 -12.16 24.46 -22.33
CA SER A 49 -12.17 24.55 -20.88
C SER A 49 -13.00 25.75 -20.42
N ARG A 50 -13.70 25.63 -19.30
CA ARG A 50 -14.57 26.69 -18.77
C ARG A 50 -13.69 27.86 -18.27
N PRO A 51 -13.97 29.13 -18.65
CA PRO A 51 -13.30 30.26 -18.02
C PRO A 51 -13.75 30.35 -16.55
N VAL A 52 -12.78 30.47 -15.65
CA VAL A 52 -12.98 30.76 -14.23
C VAL A 52 -13.37 32.24 -14.14
N VAL A 53 -14.53 32.53 -13.56
CA VAL A 53 -14.97 33.90 -13.26
C VAL A 53 -14.57 34.15 -11.82
N ASP A 54 -13.61 35.04 -11.60
CA ASP A 54 -13.25 35.56 -10.28
C ASP A 54 -14.34 36.54 -9.82
N ASP A 55 -15.06 36.17 -8.75
CA ASP A 55 -15.88 37.09 -7.98
C ASP A 55 -15.00 37.68 -6.86
N THR A 56 -14.59 38.94 -6.99
CA THR A 56 -14.17 39.77 -5.85
C THR A 56 -14.85 41.14 -5.91
N PRO A 57 -15.42 41.63 -4.78
CA PRO A 57 -16.17 42.87 -4.75
C PRO A 57 -15.28 44.11 -4.61
N SER A 58 -15.74 45.18 -5.25
CA SER A 58 -15.19 46.53 -5.33
C SER A 58 -15.30 47.34 -4.03
N THR A 59 -14.23 48.06 -3.68
CA THR A 59 -14.27 49.35 -2.97
C THR A 59 -13.18 50.28 -3.51
N GLN A 60 -13.59 51.53 -3.77
CA GLN A 60 -12.83 52.67 -4.30
C GLN A 60 -11.87 53.25 -3.24
N ASP A 61 -10.70 53.77 -3.62
CA ASP A 61 -10.51 55.22 -3.87
C ASP A 61 -9.05 55.61 -4.24
N ASP A 62 -8.98 56.68 -5.02
CA ASP A 62 -7.91 57.66 -5.30
C ASP A 62 -6.62 57.35 -6.11
N SER A 63 -6.39 58.22 -7.10
CA SER A 63 -5.30 58.30 -8.12
C SER A 63 -4.13 59.21 -7.63
N PRO A 64 -3.12 59.69 -8.43
CA PRO A 64 -2.75 59.44 -9.85
C PRO A 64 -1.21 59.37 -10.20
N MET A 65 -0.92 59.01 -11.47
CA MET A 65 0.24 59.35 -12.35
C MET A 65 1.67 58.90 -12.00
N SER A 66 2.35 58.14 -12.88
CA SER A 66 3.19 58.66 -13.99
C SER A 66 3.94 57.55 -14.77
N ASP A 67 4.32 57.91 -15.99
CA ASP A 67 5.08 57.20 -17.04
C ASP A 67 6.29 56.35 -16.62
N GLY A 68 6.63 55.35 -17.47
CA GLY A 68 7.98 54.81 -17.54
C GLY A 68 8.11 53.45 -18.24
N ILE A 69 8.84 53.43 -19.35
CA ILE A 69 9.16 52.31 -20.23
C ILE A 69 10.25 51.39 -19.62
N ALA A 70 10.33 50.13 -20.12
CA ALA A 70 11.29 49.02 -19.86
C ALA A 70 10.69 47.94 -18.92
N ASP A 71 10.89 46.63 -19.04
CA ASP A 71 11.92 45.82 -19.69
C ASP A 71 11.43 44.36 -19.84
N ASN A 72 12.04 43.61 -20.77
CA ASN A 72 12.24 42.15 -20.86
C ASN A 72 11.18 41.16 -20.32
N GLY A 73 10.47 40.49 -21.24
CA GLY A 73 9.85 39.19 -21.03
C GLY A 73 10.61 38.07 -21.78
N THR A 74 11.86 37.82 -21.39
CA THR A 74 12.59 36.61 -21.80
C THR A 74 12.21 35.48 -20.85
N PHE A 75 11.54 34.45 -21.38
CA PHE A 75 11.30 33.19 -20.70
C PHE A 75 12.62 32.43 -20.48
N PRO A 76 12.96 31.98 -19.26
CA PRO A 76 13.96 30.95 -19.05
C PRO A 76 13.25 29.62 -18.72
N PHE A 77 13.26 28.71 -19.69
CA PHE A 77 13.29 27.28 -19.39
C PHE A 77 14.76 26.95 -19.11
N ASP A 78 15.16 26.88 -17.84
CA ASP A 78 16.46 26.35 -17.46
C ASP A 78 16.30 24.87 -17.08
N ILE A 79 16.70 24.01 -18.01
CA ILE A 79 17.09 22.62 -17.74
C ILE A 79 18.53 22.70 -17.22
N PRO A 80 18.86 22.19 -16.02
CA PRO A 80 20.23 22.21 -15.54
C PRO A 80 21.12 21.36 -16.47
N THR A 81 22.10 22.02 -17.09
CA THR A 81 23.21 21.39 -17.83
C THR A 81 23.97 20.43 -16.92
N LEU A 82 24.00 19.14 -17.27
CA LEU A 82 24.96 18.20 -16.71
C LEU A 82 26.39 18.62 -17.10
N PRO A 83 27.37 18.53 -16.18
CA PRO A 83 28.76 18.59 -16.56
C PRO A 83 29.12 17.30 -17.30
N ASN A 84 29.50 17.45 -18.56
CA ASN A 84 30.17 16.40 -19.32
C ASN A 84 31.65 16.46 -18.98
N HIS A 85 32.19 15.48 -18.25
CA HIS A 85 33.54 14.97 -18.46
C HIS A 85 33.72 13.61 -17.76
N GLN A 86 34.42 12.74 -18.48
CA GLN A 86 34.67 11.34 -18.21
C GLN A 86 35.40 11.11 -16.88
N ASP A 87 34.86 10.21 -16.04
CA ASP A 87 35.57 9.04 -15.51
C ASP A 87 34.54 8.05 -14.96
N THR A 88 34.76 6.77 -15.25
CA THR A 88 33.80 5.69 -14.97
C THR A 88 34.12 5.11 -13.59
N GLU A 89 33.71 5.80 -12.53
CA GLU A 89 33.71 5.26 -11.17
C GLU A 89 32.29 5.33 -10.60
N LEU A 90 31.91 4.21 -9.95
CA LEU A 90 30.64 3.88 -9.29
C LEU A 90 29.69 5.07 -9.04
N LEU A 91 28.51 5.01 -9.66
CA LEU A 91 27.39 5.89 -9.32
C LEU A 91 27.06 5.72 -7.83
N ASP A 92 27.50 6.67 -7.01
CA ASP A 92 27.02 6.88 -5.66
C ASP A 92 25.51 7.12 -5.75
N PHE A 93 24.73 6.09 -5.44
CA PHE A 93 23.32 6.25 -5.12
C PHE A 93 23.28 7.10 -3.85
N ASP A 94 22.72 8.30 -3.90
CA ASP A 94 22.65 9.19 -2.74
C ASP A 94 21.68 8.58 -1.70
N PHE A 95 22.20 7.71 -0.84
CA PHE A 95 21.45 6.98 0.19
C PHE A 95 20.73 7.91 1.18
N ASN A 96 21.12 9.19 1.24
CA ASN A 96 20.46 10.19 2.09
C ASN A 96 18.99 10.44 1.70
N VAL A 97 18.62 10.29 0.42
CA VAL A 97 17.22 10.41 -0.04
C VAL A 97 16.35 9.25 0.50
N GLY A 98 16.97 8.08 0.70
CA GLY A 98 16.32 6.92 1.33
C GLY A 98 16.07 7.13 2.83
N ILE A 99 16.96 7.86 3.51
CA ILE A 99 16.83 8.20 4.94
C ILE A 99 15.68 9.20 5.15
N GLU A 100 15.55 10.22 4.30
CA GLU A 100 14.38 11.15 4.31
C GLU A 100 13.04 10.41 4.06
N SER A 101 13.07 9.25 3.40
CA SER A 101 11.89 8.41 3.15
C SER A 101 11.53 7.47 4.32
N ILE A 102 12.49 7.15 5.19
CA ILE A 102 12.22 6.48 6.48
C ILE A 102 11.43 7.43 7.38
N ASP A 103 11.78 8.72 7.38
CA ASP A 103 11.04 9.76 8.09
C ASP A 103 9.60 9.88 7.61
N VAL A 104 9.31 9.66 6.33
CA VAL A 104 7.93 9.64 5.79
C VAL A 104 7.10 8.46 6.28
N LEU A 105 7.71 7.26 6.38
CA LEU A 105 7.03 6.12 6.96
C LEU A 105 6.89 6.30 8.48
N ASN A 106 7.88 6.91 9.13
CA ASN A 106 7.75 7.41 10.50
C ASN A 106 6.64 8.46 10.61
N ASP A 107 6.44 9.40 9.69
CA ASP A 107 5.33 10.36 9.71
C ASP A 107 3.97 9.68 9.47
N LEU A 108 3.97 8.58 8.71
CA LEU A 108 2.81 7.69 8.54
C LEU A 108 2.54 6.80 9.77
N LEU A 109 3.53 6.58 10.64
CA LEU A 109 3.49 5.59 11.73
C LEU A 109 3.70 6.18 13.16
N ASN A 110 4.22 7.39 13.28
CA ASN A 110 4.60 8.13 14.49
C ASN A 110 4.15 9.60 14.37
N ASN A 111 3.54 10.09 15.44
CA ASN A 111 3.29 11.51 15.66
C ASN A 111 4.52 12.14 16.33
N THR A 112 5.23 13.07 15.67
CA THR A 112 6.04 14.06 16.40
C THR A 112 6.33 15.31 15.53
N GLU A 113 5.72 16.45 15.93
CA GLU A 113 6.13 17.86 15.68
C GLU A 113 5.76 18.54 14.32
N PRO A 114 5.73 19.90 14.24
CA PRO A 114 4.59 20.68 13.73
C PRO A 114 4.50 20.88 12.21
N GLU A 115 3.31 21.30 11.81
CA GLU A 115 2.68 21.62 10.50
C GLU A 115 3.52 22.14 9.31
N GLU A 116 4.84 22.37 9.40
CA GLU A 116 5.61 23.05 8.34
C GLU A 116 6.31 22.16 7.31
N LEU A 117 6.49 20.84 7.55
CA LEU A 117 7.21 19.95 6.62
C LEU A 117 6.44 18.69 6.17
N ALA A 118 5.24 18.43 6.68
CA ALA A 118 4.46 17.25 6.30
C ALA A 118 3.94 17.38 4.86
N LEU A 119 4.50 16.59 3.93
CA LEU A 119 3.97 16.47 2.58
C LEU A 119 2.50 16.00 2.66
N PRO A 120 1.53 16.71 2.07
CA PRO A 120 0.13 16.33 2.17
C PRO A 120 -0.10 15.00 1.44
N LEU A 121 -0.31 13.91 2.19
CA LEU A 121 -0.58 12.56 1.67
C LEU A 121 -1.95 12.44 0.95
N VAL A 122 -2.84 13.38 1.24
CA VAL A 122 -4.18 13.52 0.64
C VAL A 122 -4.31 14.93 0.03
N ARG A 123 -4.88 15.02 -1.17
CA ARG A 123 -5.14 16.31 -1.84
C ARG A 123 -6.16 17.14 -1.05
N SER A 124 -5.84 18.42 -0.77
CA SER A 124 -6.55 19.38 0.12
C SER A 124 -7.97 19.83 -0.30
N ASN A 125 -8.75 19.01 -1.01
CA ASN A 125 -10.12 19.33 -1.43
C ASN A 125 -11.17 18.42 -0.75
N TYR A 126 -10.99 18.11 0.54
CA TYR A 126 -11.88 17.23 1.29
C TYR A 126 -13.08 17.98 1.89
N ALA A 127 -14.29 17.56 1.55
CA ALA A 127 -15.50 17.93 2.27
C ALA A 127 -15.90 16.78 3.21
N PRO A 128 -16.15 17.02 4.52
CA PRO A 128 -16.55 15.97 5.45
C PRO A 128 -17.80 15.23 4.94
N GLY A 129 -17.71 13.90 4.82
CA GLY A 129 -18.85 13.03 4.50
C GLY A 129 -18.95 12.52 3.06
N LYS A 130 -17.99 12.81 2.18
CA LYS A 130 -17.87 12.13 0.87
C LYS A 130 -16.78 11.06 0.91
N GLN A 131 -17.09 9.91 0.32
CA GLN A 131 -16.19 8.75 0.21
C GLN A 131 -14.85 9.16 -0.42
N SER A 132 -13.74 8.86 0.25
CA SER A 132 -12.41 8.99 -0.33
C SER A 132 -12.28 8.02 -1.50
N SER A 133 -12.26 8.57 -2.71
CA SER A 133 -11.83 7.84 -3.91
C SER A 133 -10.30 7.80 -3.95
N ALA A 134 -9.71 6.71 -4.44
CA ALA A 134 -8.26 6.59 -4.64
C ALA A 134 -7.66 7.76 -5.46
N SER A 135 -8.49 8.52 -6.19
CA SER A 135 -8.15 9.77 -6.88
C SER A 135 -7.67 10.91 -5.98
N HIS A 136 -7.84 10.81 -4.66
CA HIS A 136 -7.42 11.81 -3.68
C HIS A 136 -6.03 11.55 -3.08
N ILE A 137 -5.44 10.38 -3.34
CA ILE A 137 -4.10 10.01 -2.87
C ILE A 137 -3.06 10.68 -3.77
N THR A 138 -2.00 11.22 -3.18
CA THR A 138 -0.91 11.82 -3.98
C THR A 138 -0.12 10.75 -4.74
N SER A 139 0.55 11.15 -5.82
CA SER A 139 1.43 10.25 -6.57
C SER A 139 2.52 9.63 -5.69
N PHE A 140 3.00 10.42 -4.72
CA PHE A 140 4.00 10.03 -3.75
C PHE A 140 3.51 8.94 -2.79
N ALA A 141 2.30 9.08 -2.24
CA ALA A 141 1.71 8.05 -1.39
C ALA A 141 1.34 6.80 -2.21
N TYR A 142 0.85 7.00 -3.44
CA TYR A 142 0.49 5.91 -4.35
C TYR A 142 1.70 5.02 -4.72
N SER A 143 2.88 5.60 -4.96
CA SER A 143 4.09 4.85 -5.29
C SER A 143 4.58 3.93 -4.15
N ARG A 144 4.15 4.19 -2.90
CA ARG A 144 4.50 3.40 -1.71
C ARG A 144 3.47 2.33 -1.36
N ILE A 145 2.19 2.57 -1.65
CA ILE A 145 1.11 1.64 -1.26
C ILE A 145 0.66 0.70 -2.38
N ASN A 146 0.89 1.04 -3.66
CA ASN A 146 0.31 0.26 -4.76
C ASN A 146 0.85 -1.18 -4.81
N TYR A 147 2.16 -1.38 -4.67
CA TYR A 147 2.73 -2.74 -4.65
C TYR A 147 2.24 -3.56 -3.43
N PRO A 148 2.28 -3.05 -2.19
CA PRO A 148 1.65 -3.72 -1.05
C PRO A 148 0.18 -4.07 -1.25
N ILE A 149 -0.63 -3.17 -1.82
CA ILE A 149 -2.05 -3.43 -2.14
C ILE A 149 -2.19 -4.63 -3.06
N GLU A 150 -1.41 -4.69 -4.14
CA GLU A 150 -1.47 -5.81 -5.07
C GLU A 150 -1.04 -7.12 -4.40
N GLN A 151 0.00 -7.10 -3.56
CA GLN A 151 0.39 -8.29 -2.79
C GLN A 151 -0.67 -8.73 -1.77
N MET A 152 -1.40 -7.81 -1.13
CA MET A 152 -2.50 -8.15 -0.23
C MET A 152 -3.68 -8.78 -0.98
N LYS A 153 -4.01 -8.30 -2.18
CA LYS A 153 -5.02 -8.94 -3.03
C LYS A 153 -4.58 -10.36 -3.44
N LEU A 154 -3.33 -10.51 -3.87
CA LEU A 154 -2.75 -11.80 -4.25
C LEU A 154 -2.70 -12.78 -3.07
N ALA A 155 -2.47 -12.30 -1.85
CA ALA A 155 -2.42 -13.14 -0.66
C ALA A 155 -3.71 -13.95 -0.45
N LEU A 156 -4.88 -13.45 -0.87
CA LEU A 156 -6.13 -14.22 -0.82
C LEU A 156 -6.08 -15.47 -1.70
N ALA A 157 -5.54 -15.34 -2.92
CA ALA A 157 -5.40 -16.46 -3.85
C ALA A 157 -4.31 -17.43 -3.41
N VAL A 158 -3.14 -16.90 -3.02
CA VAL A 158 -1.99 -17.71 -2.59
C VAL A 158 -2.29 -18.46 -1.29
N MET A 159 -3.06 -17.87 -0.37
CA MET A 159 -3.51 -18.57 0.84
C MET A 159 -4.32 -19.83 0.49
N VAL A 160 -5.14 -19.79 -0.57
CA VAL A 160 -5.97 -20.92 -1.01
C VAL A 160 -5.17 -21.95 -1.81
N SER A 161 -4.32 -21.50 -2.73
CA SER A 161 -3.59 -22.40 -3.63
C SER A 161 -2.33 -23.00 -3.00
N GLU A 162 -1.72 -22.31 -2.05
CA GLU A 162 -0.39 -22.64 -1.51
C GLU A 162 -0.32 -22.68 0.02
N ASN A 163 -1.43 -22.41 0.74
CA ASN A 163 -1.49 -22.35 2.21
C ASN A 163 -0.49 -21.36 2.83
N GLN A 164 -0.16 -20.29 2.11
CA GLN A 164 0.81 -19.30 2.58
C GLN A 164 0.44 -17.88 2.19
N THR A 165 1.06 -16.92 2.86
CA THR A 165 1.08 -15.51 2.48
C THR A 165 2.50 -14.98 2.69
N PRO A 166 2.84 -13.76 2.23
CA PRO A 166 4.16 -13.18 2.51
C PRO A 166 4.54 -13.14 4.01
N TRP A 167 3.54 -13.15 4.91
CA TRP A 167 3.71 -13.11 6.37
C TRP A 167 3.34 -14.41 7.09
N SER A 168 2.79 -15.41 6.40
CA SER A 168 2.40 -16.71 6.97
C SER A 168 3.09 -17.84 6.20
N HIS A 169 4.00 -18.54 6.88
CA HIS A 169 4.76 -19.64 6.30
C HIS A 169 3.86 -20.86 6.06
N PRO A 170 4.04 -21.63 4.97
CA PRO A 170 3.17 -22.77 4.64
C PRO A 170 3.14 -23.86 5.72
N LEU A 171 4.26 -24.05 6.42
CA LEU A 171 4.38 -25.03 7.51
C LEU A 171 3.92 -24.52 8.89
N LEU A 172 3.44 -23.28 9.00
CA LEU A 172 3.07 -22.68 10.29
C LEU A 172 1.89 -23.41 10.96
N TYR A 173 0.93 -23.87 10.15
CA TYR A 173 -0.30 -24.53 10.60
C TYR A 173 -0.40 -26.00 10.14
N GLU A 174 0.73 -26.61 9.79
CA GLU A 174 0.79 -28.00 9.27
C GLU A 174 0.19 -29.01 10.26
N ASP A 175 0.52 -28.87 11.54
CA ASP A 175 0.05 -29.77 12.60
C ASP A 175 -1.42 -29.48 12.97
N GLU A 176 -1.80 -28.20 13.09
CA GLU A 176 -3.15 -27.77 13.46
C GLU A 176 -3.44 -26.33 12.97
N MET A 177 -4.44 -26.18 12.10
CA MET A 177 -5.00 -24.88 11.72
C MET A 177 -6.23 -24.57 12.58
N PRO A 178 -6.25 -23.48 13.37
CA PRO A 178 -7.40 -23.11 14.18
C PRO A 178 -8.67 -22.92 13.36
N ARG A 179 -9.84 -23.28 13.93
CA ARG A 179 -11.10 -23.34 13.18
C ARG A 179 -11.46 -22.03 12.47
N PHE A 180 -11.31 -20.90 13.16
CA PHE A 180 -11.60 -19.58 12.59
C PHE A 180 -10.68 -19.20 11.41
N LEU A 181 -9.46 -19.74 11.38
CA LEU A 181 -8.56 -19.56 10.23
C LEU A 181 -8.92 -20.51 9.08
N GLN A 182 -9.39 -21.73 9.37
CA GLN A 182 -9.96 -22.61 8.34
C GLN A 182 -11.17 -21.96 7.66
N ASP A 183 -12.04 -21.32 8.45
CA ASP A 183 -13.21 -20.62 7.92
C ASP A 183 -12.78 -19.40 7.07
N ALA A 184 -11.75 -18.65 7.49
CA ALA A 184 -11.18 -17.56 6.68
C ALA A 184 -10.55 -18.05 5.37
N HIS A 185 -9.83 -19.17 5.41
CA HIS A 185 -9.27 -19.83 4.23
C HIS A 185 -10.38 -20.26 3.24
N ALA A 186 -11.44 -20.91 3.73
CA ALA A 186 -12.60 -21.27 2.90
C ALA A 186 -13.31 -20.04 2.33
N THR A 187 -13.38 -18.95 3.11
CA THR A 187 -13.97 -17.69 2.67
C THR A 187 -13.14 -17.03 1.57
N CYS A 188 -11.80 -17.16 1.59
CA CYS A 188 -10.94 -16.72 0.48
C CYS A 188 -11.33 -17.41 -0.83
N ALA A 189 -11.57 -18.72 -0.80
CA ALA A 189 -12.00 -19.46 -1.99
C ALA A 189 -13.37 -19.00 -2.50
N LEU A 190 -14.33 -18.75 -1.60
CA LEU A 190 -15.65 -18.21 -1.94
C LEU A 190 -15.55 -16.79 -2.55
N TYR A 191 -14.69 -15.95 -2.00
CA TYR A 191 -14.43 -14.60 -2.52
C TYR A 191 -13.82 -14.64 -3.93
N ILE A 192 -12.87 -15.53 -4.18
CA ILE A 192 -12.27 -15.71 -5.52
C ILE A 192 -13.30 -16.23 -6.53
N ALA A 193 -14.22 -17.10 -6.11
CA ALA A 193 -15.29 -17.64 -6.95
C ALA A 193 -16.50 -16.68 -7.12
N GLN A 194 -16.40 -15.45 -6.60
CA GLN A 194 -17.47 -14.46 -6.67
C GLN A 194 -17.75 -14.04 -8.13
N ASN A 195 -19.02 -13.87 -8.46
CA ASN A 195 -19.52 -13.37 -9.74
C ASN A 195 -20.77 -12.51 -9.51
N GLU A 196 -21.30 -11.90 -10.57
CA GLU A 196 -22.46 -11.00 -10.48
C GLU A 196 -23.71 -11.65 -9.86
N THR A 197 -23.85 -12.98 -9.96
CA THR A 197 -25.01 -13.72 -9.44
C THR A 197 -24.90 -14.00 -7.94
N ASN A 198 -23.73 -14.40 -7.45
CA ASN A 198 -23.52 -14.79 -6.05
C ASN A 198 -22.97 -13.66 -5.16
N ALA A 199 -22.65 -12.50 -5.73
CA ALA A 199 -21.93 -11.42 -5.02
C ALA A 199 -22.52 -11.06 -3.65
N ILE A 200 -23.85 -10.86 -3.59
CA ILE A 200 -24.56 -10.50 -2.36
C ILE A 200 -24.46 -11.60 -1.29
N PHE A 201 -24.54 -12.87 -1.70
CA PHE A 201 -24.44 -14.00 -0.77
C PHE A 201 -23.02 -14.16 -0.23
N VAL A 202 -22.02 -13.99 -1.09
CA VAL A 202 -20.60 -14.03 -0.69
C VAL A 202 -20.29 -12.89 0.29
N THR A 203 -20.69 -11.65 -0.03
CA THR A 203 -20.49 -10.51 0.88
C THR A 203 -21.16 -10.73 2.23
N ARG A 204 -22.40 -11.23 2.26
CA ARG A 204 -23.09 -11.57 3.51
C ARG A 204 -22.34 -12.65 4.30
N HIS A 205 -21.89 -13.71 3.63
CA HIS A 205 -21.14 -14.78 4.27
C HIS A 205 -19.85 -14.26 4.91
N ILE A 206 -19.11 -13.40 4.22
CA ILE A 206 -17.91 -12.74 4.77
C ILE A 206 -18.28 -11.98 6.04
N THR A 207 -19.30 -11.12 5.98
CA THR A 207 -19.75 -10.33 7.14
C THR A 207 -20.14 -11.21 8.33
N ASP A 208 -20.88 -12.30 8.09
CA ASP A 208 -21.31 -13.23 9.14
C ASP A 208 -20.09 -13.90 9.82
N ARG A 209 -19.12 -14.37 9.02
CA ARG A 209 -17.89 -15.00 9.54
C ARG A 209 -17.01 -14.01 10.31
N VAL A 210 -16.94 -12.76 9.87
CA VAL A 210 -16.23 -11.71 10.62
C VAL A 210 -16.90 -11.49 11.97
N ASN A 211 -18.23 -11.30 12.02
CA ASN A 211 -18.95 -11.09 13.26
C ASN A 211 -18.72 -12.23 14.27
N GLU A 212 -18.82 -13.48 13.81
CA GLU A 212 -18.52 -14.65 14.64
C GLU A 212 -17.10 -14.58 15.21
N LEU A 213 -16.10 -14.25 14.39
CA LEU A 213 -14.71 -14.09 14.86
C LEU A 213 -14.56 -12.96 15.89
N LEU A 214 -15.25 -11.83 15.69
CA LEU A 214 -15.17 -10.70 16.62
C LEU A 214 -15.83 -11.04 17.97
N GLU A 215 -16.90 -11.82 17.97
CA GLU A 215 -17.60 -12.28 19.19
C GLU A 215 -16.81 -13.36 19.97
N MET A 216 -15.90 -14.08 19.31
CA MET A 216 -15.04 -15.06 19.98
C MET A 216 -14.10 -14.41 20.99
N ALA A 217 -13.94 -15.08 22.14
CA ALA A 217 -12.96 -14.70 23.15
C ALA A 217 -11.55 -14.53 22.56
N THR A 218 -10.80 -13.58 23.10
CA THR A 218 -9.43 -13.30 22.68
C THR A 218 -8.54 -14.52 22.98
N PRO A 219 -7.85 -15.08 21.97
CA PRO A 219 -6.97 -16.21 22.17
C PRO A 219 -5.78 -15.85 23.07
N THR A 220 -5.31 -16.82 23.84
CA THR A 220 -4.14 -16.67 24.71
C THR A 220 -2.94 -17.48 24.23
N LYS A 221 -3.17 -18.51 23.41
CA LYS A 221 -2.08 -19.33 22.86
C LYS A 221 -1.37 -18.59 21.72
N PRO A 222 -0.02 -18.64 21.63
CA PRO A 222 0.72 -17.91 20.61
C PRO A 222 0.27 -18.17 19.17
N LEU A 223 0.05 -19.45 18.83
CA LEU A 223 -0.37 -19.85 17.48
C LEU A 223 -1.79 -19.37 17.15
N GLU A 224 -2.70 -19.38 18.13
CA GLU A 224 -4.08 -18.92 17.95
C GLU A 224 -4.16 -17.38 17.86
N ILE A 225 -3.34 -16.65 18.63
CA ILE A 225 -3.20 -15.18 18.51
C ILE A 225 -2.76 -14.83 17.08
N LEU A 226 -1.73 -15.52 16.58
CA LEU A 226 -1.20 -15.31 15.24
C LEU A 226 -2.24 -15.65 14.17
N ALA A 227 -2.93 -16.78 14.31
CA ALA A 227 -3.99 -17.19 13.39
C ALA A 227 -5.15 -16.19 13.37
N ARG A 228 -5.48 -15.57 14.52
CA ARG A 228 -6.55 -14.56 14.61
C ARG A 228 -6.15 -13.32 13.81
N ALA A 229 -4.91 -12.86 13.94
CA ALA A 229 -4.40 -11.75 13.13
C ALA A 229 -4.44 -12.08 11.63
N HIS A 230 -4.02 -13.29 11.22
CA HIS A 230 -4.12 -13.72 9.81
C HIS A 230 -5.55 -13.71 9.29
N ALA A 231 -6.50 -14.27 10.03
CA ALA A 231 -7.91 -14.27 9.64
C ALA A 231 -8.45 -12.84 9.49
N LEU A 232 -8.14 -11.95 10.44
CA LEU A 232 -8.55 -10.55 10.38
C LEU A 232 -7.95 -9.82 9.17
N ILE A 233 -6.67 -10.03 8.84
CA ILE A 233 -6.03 -9.45 7.64
C ILE A 233 -6.74 -9.93 6.36
N LEU A 234 -7.04 -11.23 6.25
CA LEU A 234 -7.71 -11.80 5.08
C LEU A 234 -9.12 -11.24 4.91
N TYR A 235 -9.95 -11.26 5.96
CA TYR A 235 -11.30 -10.71 5.90
C TYR A 235 -11.31 -9.22 5.59
N GLN A 236 -10.43 -8.46 6.24
CA GLN A 236 -10.32 -7.03 6.02
C GLN A 236 -9.83 -6.73 4.59
N SER A 237 -8.96 -7.56 4.01
CA SER A 237 -8.58 -7.46 2.60
C SER A 237 -9.77 -7.65 1.66
N MET A 238 -10.61 -8.67 1.91
CA MET A 238 -11.84 -8.89 1.12
C MET A 238 -12.80 -7.70 1.20
N HIS A 239 -12.98 -7.12 2.39
CA HIS A 239 -13.84 -5.94 2.57
C HIS A 239 -13.31 -4.70 1.88
N VAL A 240 -12.00 -4.42 2.00
CA VAL A 240 -11.38 -3.21 1.41
C VAL A 240 -11.36 -3.29 -0.11
N PHE A 241 -11.08 -4.48 -0.67
CA PHE A 241 -10.91 -4.65 -2.11
C PHE A 241 -12.15 -5.17 -2.84
N GLY A 242 -13.18 -5.64 -2.14
CA GLY A 242 -14.42 -6.18 -2.71
C GLY A 242 -15.44 -5.18 -3.24
N GLY A 243 -15.14 -3.87 -3.22
CA GLY A 243 -15.96 -2.84 -3.88
C GLY A 243 -17.30 -2.50 -3.23
N ASP A 244 -17.77 -3.28 -2.25
CA ASP A 244 -19.02 -3.01 -1.52
C ASP A 244 -18.75 -2.18 -0.25
N ILE A 245 -18.67 -0.86 -0.43
CA ILE A 245 -18.32 0.15 0.59
C ILE A 245 -19.44 0.31 1.66
N ARG A 246 -20.48 -0.54 1.66
CA ARG A 246 -21.64 -0.46 2.55
C ARG A 246 -21.36 -0.81 4.02
N HIS A 247 -20.12 -1.08 4.42
CA HIS A 247 -19.77 -1.58 5.76
C HIS A 247 -18.70 -0.74 6.47
N ASN A 248 -18.87 0.58 6.51
CA ASN A 248 -17.88 1.46 7.17
C ASN A 248 -17.69 1.16 8.68
N SER A 249 -18.74 0.75 9.40
CA SER A 249 -18.64 0.42 10.83
C SER A 249 -17.97 -0.93 11.09
N GLN A 250 -18.23 -1.93 10.24
CA GLN A 250 -17.65 -3.26 10.38
C GLN A 250 -16.14 -3.26 10.12
N VAL A 251 -15.72 -2.52 9.11
CA VAL A 251 -14.30 -2.29 8.80
C VAL A 251 -13.61 -1.64 10.00
N ASP A 252 -14.23 -0.64 10.63
CA ASP A 252 -13.66 0.02 11.81
C ASP A 252 -13.47 -0.96 12.98
N SER A 253 -14.49 -1.77 13.26
CA SER A 253 -14.39 -2.79 14.31
C SER A 253 -13.32 -3.85 14.00
N THR A 254 -13.25 -4.31 12.75
CA THR A 254 -12.25 -5.31 12.34
C THR A 254 -10.83 -4.78 12.48
N LEU A 255 -10.58 -3.52 12.10
CA LEU A 255 -9.28 -2.85 12.28
C LEU A 255 -8.90 -2.72 13.76
N GLN A 256 -9.84 -2.38 14.65
CA GLN A 256 -9.58 -2.33 16.09
C GLN A 256 -9.17 -3.70 16.66
N HIS A 257 -9.81 -4.78 16.22
CA HIS A 257 -9.44 -6.13 16.65
C HIS A 257 -8.10 -6.59 16.06
N LEU A 258 -7.79 -6.13 14.84
CA LEU A 258 -6.48 -6.38 14.23
C LEU A 258 -5.37 -5.65 14.99
N GLU A 259 -5.61 -4.40 15.39
CA GLU A 259 -4.69 -3.61 16.22
C GLU A 259 -4.44 -4.31 17.57
N ALA A 260 -5.52 -4.74 18.26
CA ALA A 260 -5.41 -5.52 19.49
C ALA A 260 -4.63 -6.83 19.32
N SER A 261 -4.81 -7.51 18.19
CA SER A 261 -4.03 -8.71 17.85
C SER A 261 -2.57 -8.38 17.58
N GLY A 262 -2.28 -7.22 16.97
CA GLY A 262 -0.94 -6.67 16.79
C GLY A 262 -0.22 -6.48 18.14
N TYR A 263 -0.85 -5.80 19.10
CA TYR A 263 -0.27 -5.64 20.45
C TYR A 263 -0.06 -6.99 21.16
N ALA A 264 -1.00 -7.94 21.01
CA ALA A 264 -0.82 -9.29 21.54
C ALA A 264 0.40 -10.00 20.94
N ILE A 265 0.63 -9.86 19.62
CA ILE A 265 1.82 -10.39 18.95
C ILE A 265 3.09 -9.68 19.42
N HIS A 266 3.06 -8.35 19.58
CA HIS A 266 4.19 -7.59 20.13
C HIS A 266 4.58 -8.11 21.51
N ASN A 267 3.60 -8.33 22.41
CA ASN A 267 3.83 -8.91 23.73
C ASN A 267 4.43 -10.33 23.68
N LEU A 268 4.07 -11.14 22.67
CA LEU A 268 4.68 -12.46 22.47
C LEU A 268 6.15 -12.38 22.03
N LEU A 269 6.58 -11.26 21.45
CA LEU A 269 7.95 -11.03 20.99
C LEU A 269 8.82 -10.39 22.07
N GLN A 270 8.22 -9.67 23.03
CA GLN A 270 8.96 -9.06 24.14
C GLN A 270 9.78 -10.09 24.93
N GLY A 271 11.02 -9.72 25.27
CA GLY A 271 11.92 -10.55 26.08
C GLY A 271 12.52 -11.78 25.37
N LYS A 272 12.20 -12.01 24.08
CA LYS A 272 12.81 -13.09 23.30
C LYS A 272 14.10 -12.61 22.66
N THR A 273 15.21 -13.26 22.99
CA THR A 273 16.51 -13.01 22.34
C THR A 273 16.57 -13.76 21.02
N ASP A 274 17.13 -13.12 19.99
CA ASP A 274 17.47 -13.82 18.77
C ASP A 274 18.53 -14.90 19.04
N PRO A 275 18.42 -16.07 18.39
CA PRO A 275 19.42 -17.11 18.54
C PRO A 275 20.78 -16.57 18.07
N PRO A 276 21.88 -16.96 18.75
CA PRO A 276 23.22 -16.58 18.31
C PRO A 276 23.47 -17.07 16.89
N THR A 277 24.28 -16.34 16.12
CA THR A 277 24.70 -16.66 14.74
C THR A 277 25.63 -17.88 14.66
N SER A 278 25.56 -18.79 15.64
CA SER A 278 26.32 -20.04 15.61
C SER A 278 25.82 -20.94 14.48
N PRO A 279 26.72 -21.66 13.80
CA PRO A 279 26.33 -22.63 12.78
C PRO A 279 25.41 -23.72 13.34
N LEU A 280 24.40 -24.11 12.57
CA LEU A 280 23.49 -25.21 12.88
C LEU A 280 24.09 -26.54 12.42
N PRO A 281 24.06 -27.60 13.24
CA PRO A 281 24.52 -28.92 12.83
C PRO A 281 23.57 -29.52 11.78
N LEU A 282 24.14 -30.02 10.67
CA LEU A 282 23.38 -30.71 9.62
C LEU A 282 22.99 -32.14 10.03
N TYR A 283 23.77 -32.75 10.94
CA TYR A 283 23.53 -34.09 11.46
C TYR A 283 23.92 -34.17 12.95
N PRO A 284 23.08 -34.78 13.81
CA PRO A 284 21.71 -35.22 13.55
C PRO A 284 20.76 -34.03 13.34
N SER A 285 19.74 -34.20 12.50
CA SER A 285 18.85 -33.11 12.06
C SER A 285 17.89 -32.58 13.13
N THR A 286 17.96 -33.06 14.37
CA THR A 286 17.04 -32.73 15.46
C THR A 286 17.16 -31.26 15.87
N ALA A 287 18.39 -30.76 16.04
CA ALA A 287 18.65 -29.37 16.38
C ALA A 287 18.21 -28.42 15.25
N ALA A 288 18.57 -28.74 14.00
CA ALA A 288 18.13 -27.99 12.83
C ALA A 288 16.59 -27.91 12.73
N ARG A 289 15.88 -29.02 12.96
CA ARG A 289 14.40 -29.05 12.93
C ARG A 289 13.78 -28.19 14.03
N GLN A 290 14.32 -28.22 15.24
CA GLN A 290 13.85 -27.38 16.35
C GLN A 290 14.11 -25.90 16.07
N ALA A 291 15.32 -25.55 15.61
CA ALA A 291 15.67 -24.19 15.23
C ALA A 291 14.77 -23.66 14.11
N TRP A 292 14.49 -24.49 13.10
CA TRP A 292 13.64 -24.11 11.97
C TRP A 292 12.18 -23.88 12.38
N LYS A 293 11.57 -24.79 13.18
CA LYS A 293 10.21 -24.58 13.71
C LYS A 293 10.14 -23.29 14.56
N ALA A 294 11.14 -23.04 15.40
CA ALA A 294 11.21 -21.82 16.20
C ALA A 294 11.39 -20.56 15.35
N PHE A 295 12.21 -20.63 14.29
CA PHE A 295 12.39 -19.55 13.32
C PHE A 295 11.06 -19.23 12.61
N ILE A 296 10.36 -20.23 12.06
CA ILE A 296 9.09 -20.04 11.37
C ILE A 296 8.08 -19.29 12.25
N LEU A 297 7.87 -19.75 13.49
CA LEU A 297 6.91 -19.10 14.39
C LEU A 297 7.34 -17.67 14.74
N ARG A 298 8.61 -17.46 15.10
CA ARG A 298 9.12 -16.13 15.46
C ARG A 298 9.03 -15.16 14.30
N GLU A 299 9.45 -15.58 13.12
CA GLU A 299 9.48 -14.76 11.93
C GLU A 299 8.06 -14.48 11.40
N ALA A 300 7.15 -15.47 11.46
CA ALA A 300 5.74 -15.23 11.15
C ALA A 300 5.11 -14.21 12.09
N CYS A 301 5.41 -14.24 13.40
CA CYS A 301 4.98 -13.20 14.34
C CYS A 301 5.49 -11.82 13.93
N ARG A 302 6.79 -11.69 13.65
CA ARG A 302 7.44 -10.43 13.24
C ARG A 302 6.83 -9.86 11.95
N ARG A 303 6.73 -10.69 10.91
CA ARG A 303 6.14 -10.32 9.62
C ARG A 303 4.67 -9.95 9.76
N THR A 304 3.91 -10.70 10.56
CA THR A 304 2.48 -10.43 10.79
C THR A 304 2.25 -9.14 11.56
N LEU A 305 3.10 -8.85 12.55
CA LEU A 305 3.05 -7.58 13.29
C LEU A 305 3.23 -6.39 12.34
N LEU A 306 4.32 -6.39 11.56
CA LEU A 306 4.65 -5.31 10.65
C LEU A 306 3.55 -5.11 9.59
N ILE A 307 3.08 -6.20 8.97
CA ILE A 307 2.04 -6.09 7.93
C ILE A 307 0.68 -5.70 8.51
N ALA A 308 0.33 -6.11 9.74
CA ALA A 308 -0.92 -5.71 10.36
C ALA A 308 -0.99 -4.19 10.52
N PHE A 309 0.06 -3.58 11.08
CA PHE A 309 0.10 -2.13 11.28
C PHE A 309 0.25 -1.37 9.97
N GLN A 310 1.07 -1.86 9.03
CA GLN A 310 1.13 -1.30 7.68
C GLN A 310 -0.24 -1.33 6.99
N PHE A 311 -0.97 -2.44 7.12
CA PHE A 311 -2.30 -2.60 6.53
C PHE A 311 -3.34 -1.68 7.16
N ILE A 312 -3.30 -1.53 8.48
CA ILE A 312 -4.16 -0.58 9.20
C ILE A 312 -3.90 0.86 8.69
N SER A 313 -2.64 1.31 8.67
CA SER A 313 -2.27 2.64 8.16
C SER A 313 -2.72 2.83 6.71
N MET A 314 -2.52 1.82 5.87
CA MET A 314 -2.99 1.84 4.48
C MET A 314 -4.52 1.95 4.39
N CYS A 315 -5.28 1.22 5.22
CA CYS A 315 -6.73 1.32 5.27
C CYS A 315 -7.21 2.72 5.68
N HIS A 316 -6.53 3.37 6.62
CA HIS A 316 -6.82 4.76 7.02
C HIS A 316 -6.56 5.73 5.87
N LEU A 317 -5.41 5.60 5.21
CA LEU A 317 -5.01 6.41 4.06
C LEU A 317 -6.01 6.29 2.90
N LEU A 318 -6.38 5.07 2.50
CA LEU A 318 -7.35 4.82 1.43
C LEU A 318 -8.71 5.49 1.71
N ARG A 319 -9.08 5.59 2.99
CA ARG A 319 -10.36 6.18 3.44
C ARG A 319 -10.29 7.68 3.68
N GLY A 320 -9.14 8.31 3.42
CA GLY A 320 -8.94 9.74 3.64
C GLY A 320 -9.05 10.14 5.10
N ARG A 321 -8.83 9.18 6.02
CA ARG A 321 -8.79 9.47 7.45
C ARG A 321 -7.36 9.79 7.83
N GLN A 322 -7.15 11.00 8.36
CA GLN A 322 -5.93 11.37 9.08
C GLN A 322 -5.94 10.76 10.49
N SER A 323 -6.27 9.47 10.60
CA SER A 323 -6.28 8.76 11.88
C SER A 323 -4.90 8.18 12.08
N TYR A 324 -4.20 8.71 13.08
CA TYR A 324 -2.89 8.25 13.48
C TYR A 324 -3.04 6.97 14.29
N CYS A 325 -2.40 5.89 13.87
CA CYS A 325 -2.26 4.71 14.71
C CYS A 325 -0.95 4.87 15.51
N SER A 326 -1.03 4.66 16.82
CA SER A 326 0.15 4.71 17.70
C SER A 326 1.00 3.47 17.49
N ASN A 327 1.77 3.43 16.40
CA ASN A 327 2.46 2.22 15.94
C ASN A 327 3.90 2.10 16.45
N HIS A 328 4.31 2.95 17.39
CA HIS A 328 5.68 3.01 17.91
C HIS A 328 6.20 1.64 18.39
N GLU A 329 5.34 0.79 18.94
CA GLU A 329 5.72 -0.55 19.40
C GLU A 329 5.95 -1.55 18.25
N ALA A 330 5.25 -1.38 17.12
CA ALA A 330 5.44 -2.19 15.93
C ALA A 330 6.70 -1.77 15.15
N LEU A 331 6.97 -0.47 15.14
CA LEU A 331 8.20 0.12 14.58
C LEU A 331 9.44 -0.41 15.29
N ALA A 332 9.41 -0.54 16.62
CA ALA A 332 10.51 -1.11 17.40
C ALA A 332 10.74 -2.62 17.17
N SER A 333 9.96 -3.25 16.30
CA SER A 333 10.10 -4.67 15.97
C SER A 333 11.28 -4.94 15.04
N HIS A 334 11.61 -6.21 14.91
CA HIS A 334 12.73 -6.69 14.13
C HIS A 334 12.23 -7.71 13.12
N VAL A 335 12.87 -7.84 11.95
CA VAL A 335 12.48 -8.80 10.92
C VAL A 335 13.70 -9.35 10.19
N THR A 336 13.66 -10.62 9.80
CA THR A 336 14.77 -11.27 9.11
C THR A 336 14.61 -11.14 7.59
N TYR A 337 15.52 -10.42 6.97
CA TYR A 337 15.68 -10.37 5.52
C TYR A 337 16.59 -11.51 5.07
N SER A 338 15.96 -12.61 4.68
CA SER A 338 16.60 -13.73 3.98
C SER A 338 15.55 -14.59 3.30
N ALA A 339 15.39 -14.41 1.98
CA ALA A 339 14.52 -15.26 1.19
C ALA A 339 14.93 -16.73 1.26
N HIS A 340 16.23 -17.01 1.43
CA HIS A 340 16.77 -18.35 1.58
C HIS A 340 16.24 -19.05 2.84
N LEU A 341 16.20 -18.35 3.99
CA LEU A 341 15.66 -18.90 5.22
C LEU A 341 14.14 -19.05 5.18
N TRP A 342 13.43 -18.06 4.63
CA TRP A 342 11.97 -18.08 4.57
C TRP A 342 11.42 -19.12 3.58
N LYS A 343 12.12 -19.36 2.46
CA LYS A 343 11.69 -20.31 1.42
C LYS A 343 12.23 -21.72 1.61
N ALA A 344 13.03 -21.98 2.65
CA ALA A 344 13.55 -23.31 2.91
C ALA A 344 12.41 -24.33 2.99
N SER A 345 12.54 -25.49 2.34
CA SER A 345 11.48 -26.52 2.28
C SER A 345 11.72 -27.67 3.25
N SER A 346 12.89 -27.72 3.88
CA SER A 346 13.24 -28.73 4.87
C SER A 346 14.18 -28.19 5.95
N ALA A 347 14.26 -28.88 7.09
CA ALA A 347 15.18 -28.54 8.17
C ALA A 347 16.65 -28.59 7.72
N PHE A 348 16.94 -29.45 6.75
CA PHE A 348 18.25 -29.55 6.14
C PHE A 348 18.57 -28.30 5.30
N GLU A 349 17.68 -27.92 4.37
CA GLU A 349 17.86 -26.70 3.57
C GLU A 349 17.93 -25.44 4.43
N PHE A 350 17.12 -25.36 5.48
CA PHE A 350 17.19 -24.26 6.45
C PHE A 350 18.57 -24.20 7.13
N ALA A 351 19.11 -25.32 7.59
CA ALA A 351 20.42 -25.34 8.24
C ALA A 351 21.57 -25.03 7.27
N VAL A 352 21.49 -25.48 6.02
CA VAL A 352 22.45 -25.12 4.97
C VAL A 352 22.40 -23.61 4.71
N ALA A 353 21.20 -23.06 4.49
CA ALA A 353 21.01 -21.62 4.28
C ALA A 353 21.48 -20.79 5.48
N TRP A 354 21.20 -21.24 6.71
CA TRP A 354 21.65 -20.59 7.93
C TRP A 354 23.18 -20.52 8.03
N ASN A 355 23.87 -21.57 7.58
CA ASN A 355 25.33 -21.64 7.68
C ASN A 355 26.05 -20.93 6.54
N GLU A 356 25.47 -20.92 5.34
CA GLU A 356 26.15 -20.49 4.11
C GLU A 356 25.68 -19.14 3.58
N LYS A 357 24.47 -18.69 3.96
CA LYS A 357 23.89 -17.44 3.46
C LYS A 357 23.91 -16.37 4.55
N ARG A 358 24.11 -15.12 4.12
CA ARG A 358 23.94 -13.97 5.00
C ARG A 358 22.46 -13.79 5.28
N HIS A 359 22.12 -13.47 6.53
CA HIS A 359 20.77 -13.16 6.94
C HIS A 359 20.78 -11.83 7.70
N PHE A 360 19.98 -10.87 7.24
CA PHE A 360 19.99 -9.51 7.77
C PHE A 360 18.89 -9.37 8.81
N LEU A 361 19.24 -8.97 10.03
CA LEU A 361 18.27 -8.68 11.08
C LEU A 361 18.02 -7.18 11.10
N VAL A 362 16.98 -6.76 10.39
CA VAL A 362 16.54 -5.36 10.36
C VAL A 362 15.82 -5.06 11.67
N LYS A 363 16.22 -3.97 12.32
CA LYS A 363 15.61 -3.45 13.56
C LYS A 363 15.11 -2.05 13.29
N ASP A 364 14.01 -1.66 13.91
CA ASP A 364 13.51 -0.28 13.82
C ASP A 364 13.26 0.21 12.37
N LEU A 365 13.02 -0.74 11.46
CA LEU A 365 12.94 -0.52 10.00
C LEU A 365 14.19 0.17 9.41
N ASP A 366 15.36 0.03 10.05
CA ASP A 366 16.63 0.48 9.51
C ASP A 366 17.13 -0.48 8.43
N PHE A 367 16.96 -0.08 7.17
CA PHE A 367 17.37 -0.84 6.00
C PHE A 367 18.80 -0.55 5.53
N THR A 368 19.58 0.26 6.25
CA THR A 368 20.92 0.71 5.81
C THR A 368 21.80 -0.47 5.40
N GLU A 369 22.00 -1.45 6.28
CA GLU A 369 22.83 -2.64 5.98
C GLU A 369 22.29 -3.45 4.79
N VAL A 370 20.96 -3.58 4.68
CA VAL A 370 20.31 -4.30 3.59
C VAL A 370 20.58 -3.60 2.26
N LEU A 371 20.38 -2.29 2.20
CA LEU A 371 20.57 -1.51 0.98
C LEU A 371 22.04 -1.44 0.54
N GLU A 372 22.98 -1.48 1.49
CA GLU A 372 24.42 -1.47 1.23
C GLU A 372 24.99 -2.84 0.84
N THR A 373 24.48 -3.95 1.39
CA THR A 373 25.20 -5.23 1.31
C THR A 373 24.37 -6.41 0.84
N ALA A 374 23.04 -6.34 0.84
CA ALA A 374 22.20 -7.43 0.37
C ALA A 374 22.22 -7.57 -1.16
N GLN A 375 21.86 -8.76 -1.62
CA GLN A 375 21.61 -9.07 -3.02
C GLN A 375 20.10 -9.16 -3.30
N PRO A 376 19.66 -8.96 -4.55
CA PRO A 376 18.25 -9.07 -4.94
C PRO A 376 17.59 -10.39 -4.54
N GLU A 377 18.36 -11.49 -4.52
CA GLU A 377 17.90 -12.83 -4.15
C GLU A 377 17.63 -12.97 -2.65
N ASP A 378 18.23 -12.13 -1.80
CA ASP A 378 18.01 -12.13 -0.35
C ASP A 378 16.63 -11.54 0.00
N ILE A 379 16.04 -10.75 -0.92
CA ILE A 379 14.81 -9.99 -0.69
C ILE A 379 13.60 -10.74 -1.26
N ASP A 380 12.81 -11.33 -0.36
CA ASP A 380 11.54 -11.98 -0.72
C ASP A 380 10.40 -10.98 -0.96
N VAL A 381 9.21 -11.50 -1.26
CA VAL A 381 8.00 -10.69 -1.53
C VAL A 381 7.66 -9.78 -0.36
N PHE A 382 7.78 -10.28 0.87
CA PHE A 382 7.50 -9.51 2.08
C PHE A 382 8.50 -8.36 2.25
N GLY A 383 9.80 -8.63 2.07
CA GLY A 383 10.83 -7.61 2.09
C GLY A 383 10.58 -6.50 1.06
N ARG A 384 10.17 -6.87 -0.17
CA ARG A 384 9.76 -5.89 -1.20
C ARG A 384 8.56 -5.05 -0.75
N MET A 385 7.58 -5.64 -0.05
CA MET A 385 6.42 -4.88 0.44
C MET A 385 6.81 -3.80 1.44
N LEU A 386 7.72 -4.09 2.36
CA LEU A 386 8.22 -3.11 3.33
C LEU A 386 9.11 -2.06 2.67
N LEU A 387 10.10 -2.47 1.86
CA LEU A 387 10.99 -1.54 1.16
C LEU A 387 10.21 -0.57 0.26
N VAL A 388 9.21 -1.06 -0.48
CA VAL A 388 8.37 -0.18 -1.32
C VAL A 388 7.52 0.75 -0.46
N ALA A 389 7.03 0.31 0.69
CA ALA A 389 6.28 1.18 1.58
C ALA A 389 7.13 2.30 2.19
N THR A 390 8.42 2.04 2.43
CA THR A 390 9.37 3.01 2.95
C THR A 390 9.86 3.95 1.85
N MET A 391 10.48 3.41 0.80
CA MET A 391 11.24 4.19 -0.19
C MET A 391 10.42 4.53 -1.44
N GLY A 392 9.39 3.75 -1.75
CA GLY A 392 8.63 3.87 -2.99
C GLY A 392 9.11 2.90 -4.08
N ILE A 393 8.20 2.59 -5.01
CA ILE A 393 8.41 1.51 -5.98
C ILE A 393 9.58 1.74 -6.95
N ASP A 394 9.85 2.99 -7.34
CA ASP A 394 10.87 3.28 -8.35
C ASP A 394 12.28 3.18 -7.76
N ASP A 395 12.48 3.65 -6.52
CA ASP A 395 13.77 3.52 -5.83
C ASP A 395 14.11 2.05 -5.56
N VAL A 396 13.13 1.25 -5.15
CA VAL A 396 13.34 -0.19 -4.95
C VAL A 396 13.67 -0.87 -6.29
N LYS A 397 12.96 -0.55 -7.38
CA LYS A 397 13.31 -1.07 -8.71
C LYS A 397 14.71 -0.65 -9.16
N GLY A 398 15.08 0.60 -8.91
CA GLY A 398 16.42 1.13 -9.17
C GLY A 398 17.49 0.36 -8.41
N TRP A 399 17.26 0.09 -7.12
CA TRP A 399 18.16 -0.72 -6.28
C TRP A 399 18.30 -2.15 -6.81
N PHE A 400 17.20 -2.80 -7.18
CA PHE A 400 17.22 -4.14 -7.79
C PHE A 400 18.05 -4.16 -9.07
N HIS A 401 17.83 -3.18 -9.96
CA HIS A 401 18.56 -3.07 -11.22
C HIS A 401 20.06 -2.79 -10.99
N ALA A 402 20.41 -1.89 -10.08
CA ALA A 402 21.80 -1.56 -9.73
C ALA A 402 22.58 -2.77 -9.20
N ARG A 403 21.88 -3.71 -8.55
CA ARG A 403 22.44 -4.97 -8.04
C ARG A 403 22.33 -6.14 -9.03
N GLY A 404 21.93 -5.88 -10.27
CA GLY A 404 21.82 -6.91 -11.32
C GLY A 404 20.61 -7.86 -11.20
N GLY A 405 19.63 -7.52 -10.37
CA GLY A 405 18.42 -8.31 -10.17
C GLY A 405 17.18 -7.76 -10.86
N THR A 406 16.11 -8.55 -10.83
CA THR A 406 14.79 -8.17 -11.34
C THR A 406 13.77 -8.05 -10.20
N PHE A 407 13.04 -6.93 -10.20
CA PHE A 407 11.95 -6.67 -9.28
C PHE A 407 10.69 -7.50 -9.61
#